data_AF-A0A7C4EMG0-F1
#
_entry.id   AF-A0A7C4EMG0-F1
#
_cell.length_a   1.000
_cell.length_b   1.000
_cell.length_c   1.000
_cell.angle_alpha   90.00
_cell.angle_beta   90.00
_cell.angle_gamma   90.00
#
_symmetry.space_group_name_H-M   'P 1'
#
loop_
_entity.id
_entity.type
_entity.pdbx_description
1 polymer ?
#
loop_
_entity_poly.entity_id
_entity_poly.type
_entity_poly.pdbx_seq_one_letter_code
_entity_poly.pdbx_strand_id
1 'polypeptide(L)' 'MAVLTKAEAKKISELDDYYMPMLDALKKAGVLDDKTHRRYMLTGYYRLVEFLQEKKLITEKEAREAMADGFRSLLGFLSA' A
#
# COMPACT_ATOMS: atom_id res chain seq x y z
N MET A 1 -14.16 -2.07 3.28
CA MET A 1 -13.90 -0.62 3.47
C MET A 1 -12.70 -0.31 2.62
N ALA A 2 -12.86 0.55 1.60
CA ALA A 2 -11.73 0.98 0.79
C ALA A 2 -10.75 1.77 1.67
N VAL A 3 -9.49 1.38 1.64
CA VAL A 3 -8.43 1.97 2.49
C VAL A 3 -8.03 3.36 1.98
N LEU A 4 -8.24 3.61 0.69
CA LEU A 4 -7.96 4.87 0.00
C LEU A 4 -9.13 5.24 -0.91
N THR A 5 -9.38 6.53 -1.10
CA THR A 5 -10.32 6.96 -2.16
C THR A 5 -9.66 6.79 -3.54
N LYS A 6 -10.45 6.53 -4.58
CA LYS A 6 -9.95 6.39 -5.98
C LYS A 6 -9.13 7.61 -6.45
N ALA A 7 -9.49 8.81 -5.97
CA ALA A 7 -8.76 10.03 -6.28
C ALA A 7 -7.37 10.08 -5.63
N GLU A 8 -7.25 9.58 -4.40
CA GLU A 8 -5.97 9.45 -3.68
C GLU A 8 -5.11 8.37 -4.32
N ALA A 9 -5.68 7.22 -4.63
CA ALA A 9 -4.96 6.13 -5.28
C ALA A 9 -4.41 6.52 -6.67
N LYS A 10 -5.20 7.26 -7.47
CA LYS A 10 -4.75 7.74 -8.78
C LYS A 10 -3.56 8.70 -8.66
N LYS A 11 -3.64 9.70 -7.75
CA LYS A 11 -2.53 10.63 -7.50
C LYS A 11 -1.25 9.93 -7.07
N ILE A 12 -1.38 8.87 -6.27
CA ILE A 12 -0.25 8.11 -5.77
C ILE A 12 0.33 7.22 -6.89
N SER A 13 -0.50 6.64 -7.77
CA SER A 13 -0.08 5.72 -8.84
C SER A 13 0.73 6.36 -9.97
N GLU A 14 0.62 7.68 -10.13
CA GLU A 14 1.23 8.43 -11.22
C GLU A 14 2.70 8.82 -10.94
N LEU A 15 3.22 8.58 -9.73
CA LEU A 15 4.55 9.02 -9.30
C LEU A 15 5.37 7.84 -8.72
N ASP A 16 6.43 7.42 -9.42
CA ASP A 16 7.32 6.32 -8.99
C ASP A 16 8.06 6.60 -7.66
N ASP A 17 8.11 7.86 -7.20
CA ASP A 17 8.82 8.28 -5.97
C ASP A 17 7.97 8.24 -4.68
N TYR A 18 6.72 7.75 -4.73
CA TYR A 18 5.73 8.01 -3.68
C TYR A 18 5.52 6.89 -2.62
N TYR A 19 6.48 5.98 -2.44
CA TYR A 19 6.41 4.96 -1.35
C TYR A 19 6.15 5.59 0.02
N MET A 20 6.81 6.71 0.29
CA MET A 20 6.70 7.49 1.53
C MET A 20 5.30 8.09 1.75
N PRO A 21 4.73 8.84 0.78
CA PRO A 21 3.34 9.30 0.82
C PRO A 21 2.26 8.22 0.98
N MET A 22 2.46 7.03 0.42
CA MET A 22 1.51 5.92 0.64
C MET A 22 1.55 5.43 2.08
N LEU A 23 2.75 5.28 2.67
CA LEU A 23 2.88 4.93 4.07
C LEU A 23 2.20 5.98 4.96
N ASP A 24 2.39 7.27 4.67
CA ASP A 24 1.72 8.36 5.39
C ASP A 24 0.20 8.30 5.27
N ALA A 25 -0.33 7.97 4.09
CA ALA A 25 -1.77 7.80 3.87
C ALA A 25 -2.33 6.61 4.65
N LEU A 26 -1.64 5.46 4.65
CA LEU A 26 -2.02 4.28 5.40
C LEU A 26 -1.97 4.51 6.92
N LYS A 27 -0.99 5.29 7.40
CA LYS A 27 -0.94 5.73 8.79
C LYS A 27 -2.11 6.66 9.14
N LYS A 28 -2.40 7.63 8.27
CA LYS A 28 -3.52 8.57 8.47
C LYS A 28 -4.88 7.85 8.48
N ALA A 29 -5.02 6.78 7.69
CA ALA A 29 -6.19 5.91 7.68
C ALA A 29 -6.27 4.93 8.87
N GLY A 30 -5.27 4.91 9.76
CA GLY A 30 -5.21 4.03 10.93
C GLY A 30 -4.83 2.58 10.62
N VAL A 31 -4.41 2.29 9.39
CA VAL A 31 -3.97 0.94 8.97
C VAL A 31 -2.56 0.64 9.48
N LEU A 32 -1.71 1.66 9.55
CA LEU A 32 -0.36 1.57 10.12
C LEU A 32 -0.29 2.36 11.42
N ASP A 33 0.26 1.74 12.46
CA ASP A 33 0.71 2.46 13.64
C ASP A 33 2.09 3.10 13.39
N ASP A 34 2.52 4.00 14.28
CA ASP A 34 3.80 4.73 14.14
C ASP A 34 5.03 3.82 14.12
N LYS A 35 4.94 2.62 14.69
CA LYS A 35 6.04 1.66 14.72
C LYS A 35 6.14 0.92 13.38
N THR A 36 4.98 0.58 12.81
CA THR A 36 4.82 -0.18 11.58
C THR A 36 5.07 0.70 10.37
N HIS A 37 4.64 1.97 10.41
CA HIS A 37 4.98 3.01 9.43
C HIS A 37 6.50 3.18 9.28
N ARG A 38 7.20 3.42 10.40
CA ARG A 38 8.68 3.53 10.42
C ARG A 38 9.38 2.25 9.97
N ARG A 39 8.82 1.09 10.31
CA ARG A 39 9.37 -0.20 9.86
C ARG A 39 9.30 -0.31 8.34
N TYR A 40 8.15 -0.02 7.74
CA TYR A 40 8.01 -0.14 6.29
C TYR A 40 8.80 0.92 5.52
N MET A 41 8.93 2.14 6.04
CA MET A 41 9.89 3.13 5.51
C MET A 41 11.31 2.56 5.33
N LEU A 42 11.73 1.65 6.22
CA LEU A 42 13.07 1.07 6.24
C LEU A 42 13.18 -0.28 5.55
N THR A 43 12.11 -1.08 5.50
CA THR A 43 12.15 -2.46 4.96
C THR A 43 11.66 -2.58 3.52
N GLY A 44 11.10 -1.51 2.94
CA GLY A 44 10.77 -1.43 1.52
C GLY A 44 9.45 -2.08 1.11
N TYR A 45 9.08 -1.85 -0.16
CA TYR A 45 7.77 -2.14 -0.75
C TYR A 45 7.29 -3.59 -0.58
N TYR A 46 8.15 -4.58 -0.76
CA TYR A 46 7.79 -6.00 -0.66
C TYR A 46 7.22 -6.39 0.72
N ARG A 47 7.80 -5.86 1.80
CA ARG A 47 7.37 -6.11 3.17
C ARG A 47 6.00 -5.48 3.48
N LEU A 48 5.65 -4.41 2.78
CA LEU A 48 4.35 -3.77 2.90
C LEU A 48 3.26 -4.61 2.21
N VAL A 49 3.57 -5.19 1.05
CA VAL A 49 2.64 -6.11 0.36
C VAL A 49 2.33 -7.33 1.23
N GLU A 50 3.35 -7.94 1.85
CA GLU A 50 3.17 -9.05 2.80
C GLU A 50 2.25 -8.66 3.96
N PHE A 51 2.44 -7.47 4.54
CA PHE A 51 1.60 -6.98 5.63
C PHE A 51 0.15 -6.76 5.23
N LEU A 52 -0.09 -6.18 4.06
CA LEU A 52 -1.44 -5.96 3.55
C LEU A 52 -2.16 -7.29 3.31
N GLN A 53 -1.43 -8.32 2.87
CA GLN A 53 -1.94 -9.68 2.74
C GLN A 53 -2.25 -10.31 4.11
N GLU A 54 -1.33 -10.22 5.08
CA GLU A 54 -1.55 -10.72 6.46
C GLU A 54 -2.76 -10.07 7.12
N LYS A 55 -2.99 -8.78 6.86
CA LYS A 55 -4.17 -8.02 7.32
C LYS A 55 -5.44 -8.32 6.52
N LYS A 56 -5.36 -9.19 5.51
CA LYS A 56 -6.47 -9.53 4.59
C LYS A 56 -7.08 -8.32 3.90
N LEU A 57 -6.28 -7.27 3.68
CA LEU A 57 -6.68 -6.09 2.92
C LEU A 57 -6.52 -6.31 1.42
N ILE A 58 -5.65 -7.25 1.04
CA ILE A 58 -5.48 -7.76 -0.31
C ILE A 58 -5.40 -9.30 -0.24
N THR A 59 -5.79 -9.96 -1.33
CA THR A 59 -5.71 -11.42 -1.50
C THR A 59 -4.29 -11.86 -1.88
N GLU A 60 -3.99 -13.16 -1.77
CA GLU A 60 -2.69 -13.71 -2.20
C GLU A 60 -2.41 -13.47 -3.69
N LYS A 61 -3.47 -13.50 -4.51
CA LYS A 61 -3.37 -13.21 -5.94
C LYS A 61 -2.97 -11.75 -6.17
N GLU A 62 -3.64 -10.81 -5.50
CA GLU A 62 -3.36 -9.38 -5.57
C GLU A 62 -1.98 -9.05 -4.99
N ALA A 63 -1.53 -9.77 -3.96
CA ALA A 63 -0.18 -9.64 -3.43
C ALA A 63 0.89 -10.07 -4.45
N ARG A 64 0.69 -11.19 -5.16
CA ARG A 64 1.61 -11.61 -6.23
C ARG A 64 1.63 -10.61 -7.39
N GLU A 65 0.47 -10.10 -7.80
CA GLU A 65 0.35 -9.06 -8.84
C GLU A 65 1.01 -7.75 -8.39
N ALA A 66 0.87 -7.35 -7.12
CA ALA A 66 1.55 -6.20 -6.54
C ALA A 66 3.07 -6.34 -6.50
N MET A 67 3.59 -7.55 -6.29
CA MET A 67 5.04 -7.81 -6.31
C MET A 67 5.61 -7.87 -7.73
N ALA A 68 4.81 -8.26 -8.73
CA ALA A 68 5.23 -8.41 -10.12
C ALA A 68 5.08 -7.09 -10.92
N ASP A 69 3.91 -6.46 -10.84
CA ASP A 69 3.56 -5.25 -11.60
C ASP A 69 3.92 -3.96 -10.85
N GLY A 70 4.39 -4.11 -9.61
CA GLY A 70 4.84 -3.01 -8.77
C GLY A 70 3.70 -2.17 -8.22
N PHE A 71 4.04 -0.94 -7.84
CA PHE A 71 3.23 -0.08 -7.00
C PHE A 71 1.83 0.26 -7.54
N ARG A 72 1.68 0.34 -8.86
CA ARG A 72 0.42 0.73 -9.51
C ARG A 72 -0.70 -0.29 -9.32
N SER A 73 -0.40 -1.59 -9.36
CA SER A 73 -1.40 -2.64 -9.20
C SER A 73 -1.94 -2.65 -7.77
N LEU A 74 -1.07 -2.46 -6.76
CA LEU A 74 -1.46 -2.40 -5.35
C LEU A 74 -2.50 -1.30 -5.05
N LEU A 75 -2.33 -0.11 -5.65
CA LEU A 75 -3.28 0.99 -5.48
C LEU A 75 -4.64 0.71 -6.12
N GLY A 76 -4.66 -0.05 -7.22
CA GLY A 76 -5.88 -0.53 -7.83
C GLY A 76 -6.71 -1.38 -6.88
N PHE A 77 -6.05 -2.24 -6.09
CA PHE A 77 -6.72 -3.12 -5.12
C PHE A 77 -7.21 -2.38 -3.87
N LEU A 78 -6.42 -1.43 -3.36
CA LEU A 78 -6.75 -0.70 -2.12
C LEU A 78 -7.83 0.38 -2.29
N SER A 79 -8.18 0.72 -3.54
CA SER A 79 -9.16 1.77 -3.89
C SER A 79 -10.46 1.25 -4.51
N ALA A 80 -10.55 -0.07 -4.73
CA ALA A 80 -11.77 -0.75 -5.17
C ALA A 80 -12.75 -0.94 -3.98
#